data_AF-A0A8H4X6F9-F1
#
_entry.id   AF-A0A8H4X6F9-F1
#
_cell.length_a   1.000
_cell.length_b   1.000
_cell.length_c   1.000
_cell.angle_alpha   90.00
_cell.angle_beta   90.00
_cell.angle_gamma   90.00
#
_symmetry.space_group_name_H-M   'P 1'
#
loop_
_entity.id
_entity.type
_entity.pdbx_description
1 polymer ?
#
loop_
_entity_poly.entity_id
_entity_poly.type
_entity_poly.pdbx_seq_one_letter_code
_entity_poly.pdbx_strand_id
1 'polypeptide(L)'
;MSDIANPSSKPMQVLSLGLPRTGSASIAKALTMLGYKDVYHGIEAMESPSHWSLPFTREEWDELWGHCEAVTDVGSAFAPQLIEAYPDAKVILTGEEARQKGRETYERHHRVIREMVPRERLLEYRMGEGWGPICDFLDKPVPDEEFPWVNEAAELKRVISDKFKSYTTAAAMVVLHWAGAAAVVGVGLWMMLKR
;
A
#
# COMPACT_ATOMS: atom_id res chain seq x y z
N MET A 1 17.08 -26.10 -2.12
CA MET A 1 15.68 -26.56 -2.09
C MET A 1 15.02 -25.93 -0.89
N SER A 2 14.35 -24.80 -1.11
CA SER A 2 13.37 -24.23 -0.17
C SER A 2 11.99 -24.62 -0.71
N ASP A 3 11.16 -25.22 0.12
CA ASP A 3 9.82 -25.69 -0.21
C ASP A 3 8.97 -24.54 -0.79
N ILE A 4 8.84 -24.52 -2.13
CA ILE A 4 7.76 -23.78 -2.81
C ILE A 4 6.51 -24.63 -2.61
N ALA A 5 5.90 -24.48 -1.44
CA ALA A 5 4.74 -25.24 -1.03
C ALA A 5 3.55 -24.91 -1.95
N ASN A 6 3.14 -25.95 -2.70
CA ASN A 6 1.77 -26.31 -3.09
C ASN A 6 0.75 -25.17 -3.29
N PRO A 7 0.23 -24.94 -4.52
CA PRO A 7 -0.82 -23.94 -4.72
C PRO A 7 -1.99 -24.22 -3.78
N SER A 8 -2.39 -23.19 -3.05
CA SER A 8 -3.55 -23.22 -2.16
C SER A 8 -4.72 -23.92 -2.86
N SER A 9 -5.34 -24.91 -2.20
CA SER A 9 -6.55 -25.59 -2.68
C SER A 9 -7.76 -24.67 -2.85
N LYS A 10 -7.63 -23.37 -2.54
CA LYS A 10 -8.68 -22.37 -2.69
C LYS A 10 -8.28 -21.33 -3.73
N PRO A 11 -9.09 -21.15 -4.79
CA PRO A 11 -8.80 -20.19 -5.86
C PRO A 11 -8.82 -18.75 -5.35
N MET A 12 -8.13 -17.83 -6.06
CA MET A 12 -8.23 -16.37 -5.89
C MET A 12 -9.69 -15.94 -5.70
N GLN A 13 -9.99 -15.23 -4.61
CA GLN A 13 -11.36 -14.91 -4.20
C GLN A 13 -11.67 -13.42 -4.34
N VAL A 14 -10.69 -12.54 -4.12
CA VAL A 14 -10.90 -11.08 -4.12
C VAL A 14 -9.84 -10.36 -4.93
N LEU A 15 -10.28 -9.52 -5.86
CA LEU A 15 -9.44 -8.61 -6.63
C LEU A 15 -9.70 -7.17 -6.18
N SER A 16 -8.79 -6.57 -5.41
CA SER A 16 -8.85 -5.14 -5.07
C SER A 16 -8.11 -4.33 -6.12
N LEU A 17 -8.83 -3.87 -7.14
CA LEU A 17 -8.28 -3.29 -8.36
C LEU A 17 -8.29 -1.75 -8.38
N GLY A 18 -8.43 -1.10 -7.23
CA GLY A 18 -8.21 0.34 -7.11
C GLY A 18 -6.74 0.70 -7.35
N LEU A 19 -6.50 1.83 -8.02
CA LEU A 19 -5.15 2.30 -8.31
C LEU A 19 -4.34 2.58 -7.04
N PRO A 20 -2.99 2.57 -7.10
CA PRO A 20 -2.17 2.88 -5.94
C PRO A 20 -2.55 4.22 -5.29
N ARG A 21 -2.40 4.30 -3.96
CA ARG A 21 -2.74 5.48 -3.14
C ARG A 21 -4.24 5.81 -3.06
N THR A 22 -5.12 4.86 -3.36
CA THR A 22 -6.59 4.99 -3.20
C THR A 22 -7.15 4.23 -1.99
N GLY A 23 -6.28 3.77 -1.08
CA GLY A 23 -6.67 2.94 0.07
C GLY A 23 -6.35 1.46 -0.06
N SER A 24 -5.63 1.05 -1.11
CA SER A 24 -5.23 -0.34 -1.40
C SER A 24 -4.60 -1.06 -0.20
N ALA A 25 -3.76 -0.38 0.59
CA ALA A 25 -3.14 -0.95 1.79
C ALA A 25 -4.15 -1.21 2.92
N SER A 26 -5.11 -0.30 3.12
CA SER A 26 -6.20 -0.47 4.08
C SER A 26 -7.10 -1.64 3.70
N ILE A 27 -7.44 -1.76 2.42
CA ILE A 27 -8.20 -2.91 1.92
C ILE A 27 -7.42 -4.21 2.11
N ALA A 28 -6.11 -4.24 1.80
CA ALA A 28 -5.28 -5.42 2.02
C ALA A 28 -5.33 -5.86 3.50
N LYS A 29 -5.12 -4.92 4.43
CA LYS A 29 -5.19 -5.20 5.87
C LYS A 29 -6.58 -5.66 6.30
N ALA A 30 -7.64 -5.04 5.77
CA ALA A 30 -9.02 -5.41 6.06
C ALA A 30 -9.32 -6.85 5.60
N LEU A 31 -8.88 -7.24 4.41
CA LEU A 31 -9.02 -8.62 3.91
C LEU A 31 -8.29 -9.61 4.81
N THR A 32 -7.08 -9.29 5.28
CA THR A 32 -6.38 -10.14 6.26
C THR A 32 -7.18 -10.30 7.56
N MET A 33 -7.78 -9.22 8.07
CA MET A 33 -8.62 -9.26 9.28
C MET A 33 -9.91 -10.05 9.07
N LEU A 34 -10.47 -10.06 7.86
CA LEU A 34 -11.63 -10.89 7.47
C LEU A 34 -11.26 -12.37 7.23
N GLY A 35 -9.99 -12.74 7.45
CA GLY A 35 -9.50 -14.10 7.42
C GLY A 35 -9.05 -14.60 6.05
N TYR A 36 -8.88 -13.71 5.06
CA TYR A 36 -8.25 -14.07 3.79
C TYR A 36 -6.76 -14.36 4.01
N LYS A 37 -6.30 -15.47 3.46
CA LYS A 37 -4.91 -15.90 3.52
C LYS A 37 -4.12 -15.35 2.35
N ASP A 38 -2.84 -15.07 2.60
CA ASP A 38 -1.88 -14.70 1.55
C ASP A 38 -2.39 -13.52 0.70
N VAL A 39 -2.77 -12.42 1.38
CA VAL A 39 -3.23 -11.19 0.72
C VAL A 39 -2.02 -10.44 0.15
N TYR A 40 -1.90 -10.42 -1.18
CA TYR A 40 -0.78 -9.78 -1.85
C TYR A 40 -0.96 -8.25 -1.93
N HIS A 41 0.05 -7.48 -1.48
CA HIS A 41 0.08 -6.02 -1.55
C HIS A 41 1.45 -5.50 -2.02
N GLY A 42 1.45 -4.76 -3.13
CA GLY A 42 2.63 -4.46 -3.96
C GLY A 42 3.64 -3.44 -3.42
N ILE A 43 4.24 -3.68 -2.24
CA ILE A 43 5.57 -3.11 -1.93
C ILE A 43 6.70 -4.10 -2.30
N GLU A 44 6.42 -5.40 -2.27
CA GLU A 44 7.40 -6.46 -2.60
C GLU A 44 7.60 -6.68 -4.11
N ALA A 45 6.60 -6.33 -4.95
CA ALA A 45 6.67 -6.50 -6.41
C ALA A 45 7.75 -5.66 -7.11
N MET A 46 8.26 -4.60 -6.45
CA MET A 46 9.26 -3.69 -7.02
C MET A 46 10.68 -4.27 -7.04
N GLU A 47 10.92 -5.40 -6.38
CA GLU A 47 12.28 -5.94 -6.19
C GLU A 47 12.76 -6.87 -7.32
N SER A 48 11.89 -7.29 -8.26
CA SER A 48 12.30 -8.17 -9.38
C SER A 48 11.57 -7.89 -10.70
N PRO A 49 12.01 -6.89 -11.49
CA PRO A 49 11.31 -6.45 -12.70
C PRO A 49 11.58 -7.28 -13.99
N SER A 50 12.46 -8.29 -13.95
CA SER A 50 13.18 -8.73 -15.16
C SER A 50 12.58 -9.86 -16.02
N HIS A 51 11.33 -10.29 -15.80
CA HIS A 51 10.81 -11.51 -16.49
C HIS A 51 9.36 -11.46 -17.00
N TRP A 52 8.66 -10.32 -16.91
CA TRP A 52 7.24 -10.28 -17.24
C TRP A 52 6.99 -10.27 -18.77
N SER A 53 6.50 -11.39 -19.31
CA SER A 53 6.03 -11.51 -20.70
C SER A 53 4.50 -11.48 -20.73
N LEU A 54 3.93 -10.31 -21.05
CA LEU A 54 2.47 -10.12 -21.10
C LEU A 54 1.88 -10.46 -22.49
N PRO A 55 0.60 -10.89 -22.60
CA PRO A 55 -0.33 -11.19 -21.51
C PRO A 55 -0.06 -12.56 -20.87
N PHE A 56 -0.31 -12.67 -19.56
CA PHE A 56 -0.18 -13.93 -18.84
C PHE A 56 -1.43 -14.82 -19.03
N THR A 57 -1.23 -16.14 -19.14
CA THR A 57 -2.31 -17.14 -19.05
C THR A 57 -2.78 -17.32 -17.61
N ARG A 58 -3.89 -18.04 -17.41
CA ARG A 58 -4.39 -18.37 -16.06
C ARG A 58 -3.37 -19.17 -15.26
N GLU A 59 -2.67 -20.10 -15.90
CA GLU A 59 -1.65 -20.94 -15.27
C GLU A 59 -0.44 -20.11 -14.81
N GLU A 60 -0.02 -19.14 -15.62
CA GLU A 60 1.05 -18.19 -15.26
C GLU A 60 0.63 -17.28 -14.10
N TRP A 61 -0.65 -16.86 -14.05
CA TRP A 61 -1.19 -16.16 -12.89
C TRP A 61 -1.23 -17.04 -11.63
N ASP A 62 -1.60 -18.31 -11.77
CA ASP A 62 -1.63 -19.25 -10.66
C ASP A 62 -0.22 -19.57 -10.14
N GLU A 63 0.80 -19.56 -11.00
CA GLU A 63 2.21 -19.65 -10.58
C GLU A 63 2.64 -18.41 -9.77
N LEU A 64 2.28 -17.21 -10.23
CA LEU A 64 2.66 -15.96 -9.55
C LEU A 64 1.90 -15.77 -8.22
N TRP A 65 0.58 -15.89 -8.26
CA TRP A 65 -0.32 -15.50 -7.18
C TRP A 65 -1.43 -16.52 -6.90
N GLY A 66 -1.40 -17.72 -7.46
CA GLY A 66 -2.44 -18.74 -7.23
C GLY A 66 -2.49 -19.26 -5.79
N HIS A 67 -1.43 -19.02 -5.01
CA HIS A 67 -1.42 -19.26 -3.57
C HIS A 67 -2.15 -18.15 -2.78
N CYS A 68 -2.35 -16.98 -3.37
CA CYS A 68 -3.00 -15.82 -2.75
C CYS A 68 -4.53 -15.94 -2.83
N GLU A 69 -5.24 -15.67 -1.73
CA GLU A 69 -6.71 -15.57 -1.78
C GLU A 69 -7.18 -14.17 -2.23
N ALA A 70 -6.30 -13.17 -2.17
CA ALA A 70 -6.58 -11.84 -2.67
C ALA A 70 -5.34 -11.10 -3.18
N VAL A 71 -5.55 -10.22 -4.16
CA VAL A 71 -4.52 -9.32 -4.69
C VAL A 71 -4.99 -7.88 -4.63
N THR A 72 -4.09 -6.97 -4.26
CA THR A 72 -4.34 -5.53 -4.15
C THR A 72 -3.22 -4.74 -4.81
N ASP A 73 -3.43 -3.43 -4.99
CA ASP A 73 -2.39 -2.48 -5.43
C ASP A 73 -1.86 -2.76 -6.85
N VAL A 74 -0.75 -3.48 -7.01
CA VAL A 74 -0.16 -3.81 -8.32
C VAL A 74 -1.11 -4.62 -9.22
N GLY A 75 -2.05 -5.38 -8.62
CA GLY A 75 -3.08 -6.07 -9.37
C GLY A 75 -3.91 -5.12 -10.25
N SER A 76 -4.04 -3.84 -9.86
CA SER A 76 -4.74 -2.84 -10.68
C SER A 76 -4.11 -2.64 -12.06
N ALA A 77 -2.79 -2.79 -12.21
CA ALA A 77 -2.12 -2.68 -13.51
C ALA A 77 -2.51 -3.80 -14.49
N PHE A 78 -3.04 -4.91 -13.98
CA PHE A 78 -3.43 -6.11 -14.73
C PHE A 78 -4.94 -6.38 -14.62
N ALA A 79 -5.74 -5.35 -14.33
CA ALA A 79 -7.15 -5.52 -14.04
C ALA A 79 -7.91 -6.31 -15.12
N PRO A 80 -7.80 -6.01 -16.43
CA PRO A 80 -8.49 -6.79 -17.46
C PRO A 80 -8.12 -8.28 -17.45
N GLN A 81 -6.82 -8.57 -17.36
CA GLN A 81 -6.30 -9.93 -17.40
C GLN A 81 -6.72 -10.73 -16.17
N LEU A 82 -6.68 -10.12 -14.98
CA LEU A 82 -7.10 -10.77 -13.74
C LEU A 82 -8.61 -10.99 -13.70
N ILE A 83 -9.40 -10.04 -14.20
CA ILE A 83 -10.86 -10.17 -14.28
C ILE A 83 -11.25 -11.33 -15.20
N GLU A 84 -10.55 -11.49 -16.32
CA GLU A 84 -10.76 -12.58 -17.27
C GLU A 84 -10.28 -13.93 -16.72
N ALA A 85 -9.10 -13.96 -16.10
CA ALA A 85 -8.53 -15.17 -15.52
C ALA A 85 -9.33 -15.69 -14.31
N TYR A 86 -9.90 -14.79 -13.50
CA TYR A 86 -10.63 -15.10 -12.27
C TYR A 86 -12.08 -14.57 -12.33
N PRO A 87 -12.96 -15.18 -13.15
CA PRO A 87 -14.31 -14.68 -13.39
C PRO A 87 -15.21 -14.74 -12.15
N ASP A 88 -14.91 -15.64 -11.20
CA ASP A 88 -15.69 -15.82 -9.97
C ASP A 88 -15.21 -14.93 -8.81
N ALA A 89 -14.04 -14.30 -8.93
CA ALA A 89 -13.48 -13.49 -7.85
C ALA A 89 -14.27 -12.19 -7.69
N LYS A 90 -14.63 -11.84 -6.45
CA LYS A 90 -15.26 -10.55 -6.13
C LYS A 90 -14.28 -9.40 -6.36
N VAL A 91 -14.74 -8.31 -6.97
CA VAL A 91 -13.91 -7.16 -7.32
C VAL A 91 -14.23 -5.98 -6.42
N ILE A 92 -13.22 -5.43 -5.77
CA ILE A 92 -13.31 -4.20 -4.97
C ILE A 92 -12.57 -3.09 -5.72
N LEU A 93 -13.25 -1.97 -5.93
CA LEU A 93 -12.74 -0.83 -6.66
C LEU A 93 -12.78 0.41 -5.77
N THR A 94 -11.60 0.90 -5.36
CA THR A 94 -11.47 2.04 -4.43
C THR A 94 -11.19 3.36 -5.14
N GLY A 95 -11.57 4.46 -4.47
CA GLY A 95 -10.98 5.78 -4.69
C GLY A 95 -11.76 6.77 -5.54
N GLU A 96 -13.10 6.70 -5.55
CA GLU A 96 -14.10 7.35 -6.44
C GLU A 96 -13.73 8.67 -7.15
N GLU A 97 -12.88 9.51 -6.57
CA GLU A 97 -12.41 10.76 -7.16
C GLU A 97 -10.88 10.79 -7.28
N ALA A 98 -10.42 10.88 -8.53
CA ALA A 98 -9.03 11.18 -8.79
C ALA A 98 -8.68 12.61 -8.39
N ARG A 99 -7.52 12.79 -7.75
CA ARG A 99 -6.89 14.12 -7.69
C ARG A 99 -6.72 14.65 -9.13
N GLN A 100 -6.79 15.97 -9.31
CA GLN A 100 -6.78 16.62 -10.62
C GLN A 100 -5.67 16.12 -11.58
N LYS A 101 -4.49 15.75 -11.05
CA LYS A 101 -3.44 15.07 -11.81
C LYS A 101 -3.70 13.56 -11.88
N GLY A 102 -3.84 13.02 -13.09
CA GLY A 102 -4.08 11.59 -13.33
C GLY A 102 -5.55 11.19 -13.42
N ARG A 103 -6.47 12.18 -13.41
CA ARG A 103 -7.92 11.96 -13.52
C ARG A 103 -8.33 11.11 -14.72
N GLU A 104 -7.77 11.38 -15.89
CA GLU A 104 -8.11 10.62 -17.09
C GLU A 104 -7.69 9.15 -17.00
N THR A 105 -6.50 8.86 -16.44
CA THR A 105 -6.03 7.49 -16.21
C THR A 105 -6.95 6.76 -15.25
N TYR A 106 -7.33 7.42 -14.16
CA TYR A 106 -8.24 6.90 -13.16
C TYR A 106 -9.63 6.60 -13.76
N GLU A 107 -10.22 7.57 -14.46
CA GLU A 107 -11.54 7.41 -15.09
C GLU A 107 -11.53 6.31 -16.16
N ARG A 108 -10.47 6.22 -16.97
CA ARG A 108 -10.28 5.14 -17.95
C ARG A 108 -10.21 3.78 -17.25
N HIS A 109 -9.41 3.66 -16.20
CA HIS A 109 -9.25 2.44 -15.41
C HIS A 109 -10.57 1.96 -14.82
N HIS A 110 -11.31 2.87 -14.19
CA HIS A 110 -12.61 2.59 -13.59
C HIS A 110 -13.65 2.20 -14.63
N ARG A 111 -13.66 2.88 -15.79
CA ARG A 111 -14.59 2.55 -16.88
C ARG A 111 -14.38 1.11 -17.36
N VAL A 112 -13.13 0.72 -17.62
CA VAL A 112 -12.81 -0.64 -18.08
C VAL A 112 -13.28 -1.70 -17.08
N ILE A 113 -13.03 -1.50 -15.79
CA ILE A 113 -13.48 -2.45 -14.76
C ILE A 113 -15.00 -2.54 -14.70
N ARG A 114 -15.71 -1.40 -14.74
CA ARG A 114 -17.19 -1.38 -14.74
C ARG A 114 -17.79 -2.03 -15.98
N GLU A 115 -17.12 -1.97 -17.13
CA GLU A 115 -17.55 -2.63 -18.37
C GLU A 115 -17.33 -4.15 -18.32
N MET A 116 -16.27 -4.61 -17.64
CA MET A 116 -15.89 -6.02 -17.58
C MET A 116 -16.54 -6.81 -16.42
N VAL A 117 -16.87 -6.13 -15.32
CA VAL A 117 -17.34 -6.78 -14.09
C VAL A 117 -18.84 -6.53 -13.88
N PRO A 118 -19.67 -7.58 -13.77
CA PRO A 118 -21.09 -7.42 -13.45
C PRO A 118 -21.26 -6.78 -12.07
N ARG A 119 -22.32 -5.97 -11.90
CA ARG A 119 -22.51 -5.15 -10.68
C ARG A 119 -22.55 -5.98 -9.40
N GLU A 120 -23.05 -7.21 -9.49
CA GLU A 120 -23.17 -8.15 -8.37
C GLU A 120 -21.81 -8.63 -7.86
N ARG A 121 -20.77 -8.55 -8.71
CA ARG A 121 -19.38 -8.91 -8.40
C ARG A 121 -18.50 -7.67 -8.22
N LEU A 122 -19.05 -6.46 -8.24
CA LEU A 122 -18.30 -5.22 -8.14
C LEU A 122 -18.76 -4.39 -6.93
N LEU A 123 -17.85 -4.21 -5.97
CA LEU A 123 -18.00 -3.22 -4.92
C LEU A 123 -17.20 -1.96 -5.29
N GLU A 124 -17.90 -0.85 -5.48
CA GLU A 124 -17.28 0.47 -5.45
C GLU A 124 -17.19 0.95 -4.01
N TYR A 125 -15.99 0.87 -3.42
CA TYR A 125 -15.77 1.19 -2.01
C TYR A 125 -15.28 2.63 -1.84
N ARG A 126 -15.98 3.43 -1.05
CA ARG A 126 -15.57 4.79 -0.70
C ARG A 126 -14.76 4.76 0.60
N MET A 127 -13.54 5.28 0.54
CA MET A 127 -12.71 5.42 1.74
C MET A 127 -13.44 6.30 2.76
N GLY A 128 -13.64 5.77 3.97
CA GLY A 128 -14.45 6.41 5.02
C GLY A 128 -15.65 5.57 5.46
N GLU A 129 -16.10 4.61 4.64
CA GLU A 129 -17.31 3.83 4.93
C GLU A 129 -17.13 2.73 5.99
N GLY A 130 -15.89 2.36 6.30
CA GLY A 130 -15.58 1.35 7.32
C GLY A 130 -15.98 -0.06 6.91
N TRP A 131 -16.35 -0.90 7.87
CA TRP A 131 -16.57 -2.33 7.64
C TRP A 131 -17.82 -2.67 6.83
N GLY A 132 -18.89 -1.88 6.93
CA GLY A 132 -20.22 -2.26 6.42
C GLY A 132 -20.21 -2.74 4.97
N PRO A 133 -19.85 -1.89 4.00
CA PRO A 133 -19.94 -2.26 2.58
C PRO A 133 -19.04 -3.45 2.20
N ILE A 134 -17.84 -3.56 2.77
CA ILE A 134 -16.92 -4.66 2.44
C ILE A 134 -17.38 -5.97 3.07
N CYS A 135 -17.89 -5.96 4.30
CA CYS A 135 -18.38 -7.16 4.98
C CYS A 135 -19.65 -7.69 4.30
N ASP A 136 -20.60 -6.79 4.00
CA ASP A 136 -21.83 -7.13 3.29
C ASP A 136 -21.51 -7.71 1.91
N PHE A 137 -20.62 -7.07 1.16
CA PHE A 137 -20.23 -7.53 -0.17
C PHE A 137 -19.49 -8.86 -0.14
N LEU A 138 -18.62 -9.09 0.84
CA LEU A 138 -17.83 -10.33 0.94
C LEU A 138 -18.56 -11.46 1.65
N ASP A 139 -19.76 -11.22 2.19
CA ASP A 139 -20.53 -12.15 3.02
C ASP A 139 -19.74 -12.59 4.26
N LYS A 140 -19.29 -11.59 5.03
CA LYS A 140 -18.48 -11.76 6.25
C LYS A 140 -19.11 -11.03 7.43
N PRO A 141 -18.98 -11.54 8.66
CA PRO A 141 -19.36 -10.78 9.84
C PRO A 141 -18.47 -9.54 10.00
N VAL A 142 -19.06 -8.45 10.48
CA VAL A 142 -18.32 -7.25 10.85
C VAL A 142 -17.44 -7.56 12.08
N PRO A 143 -16.11 -7.33 12.01
CA PRO A 143 -15.22 -7.49 13.17
C PRO A 143 -15.52 -6.47 14.29
N ASP A 144 -15.19 -6.82 15.54
CA ASP A 144 -15.27 -5.92 16.71
C ASP A 144 -14.06 -4.97 16.82
N GLU A 145 -13.32 -4.82 15.72
CA GLU A 145 -12.09 -4.04 15.62
C GLU A 145 -12.34 -2.79 14.77
N GLU A 146 -11.57 -1.72 14.97
CA GLU A 146 -11.67 -0.56 14.08
C GLU A 146 -11.20 -0.92 12.66
N PHE A 147 -11.82 -0.30 11.65
CA PHE A 147 -11.39 -0.48 10.27
C PHE A 147 -9.93 -0.03 10.11
N PRO A 148 -9.06 -0.80 9.44
CA PRO A 148 -7.64 -0.48 9.39
C PRO A 148 -7.35 0.71 8.47
N TRP A 149 -6.81 1.78 9.06
CA TRP A 149 -6.31 2.95 8.34
C TRP A 149 -4.79 2.88 8.28
N VAL A 150 -4.26 2.35 7.17
CA VAL A 150 -2.81 2.19 6.99
C VAL A 150 -2.33 3.04 5.83
N ASN A 151 -1.04 3.37 5.83
CA ASN A 151 -0.39 4.14 4.78
C ASN A 151 -0.96 5.57 4.63
N GLU A 152 -1.36 6.17 5.75
CA GLU A 152 -1.85 7.53 5.79
C GLU A 152 -0.73 8.55 5.59
N ALA A 153 -0.96 9.53 4.72
CA ALA A 153 -0.01 10.62 4.48
C ALA A 153 0.26 11.45 5.76
N ALA A 154 -0.70 11.49 6.69
CA ALA A 154 -0.54 12.15 7.98
C ALA A 154 0.50 11.46 8.87
N GLU A 155 0.54 10.13 8.87
CA GLU A 155 1.52 9.33 9.60
C GLU A 155 2.92 9.50 9.00
N LEU A 156 3.03 9.44 7.66
CA LEU A 156 4.29 9.75 6.98
C LEU A 156 4.79 11.16 7.28
N LYS A 157 3.90 12.16 7.28
CA LYS A 157 4.25 13.56 7.63
C LYS A 157 4.74 13.67 9.08
N ARG A 158 4.13 12.95 10.03
CA ARG A 158 4.59 12.90 11.42
C ARG A 158 5.99 12.28 11.51
N VAL A 159 6.20 11.11 10.90
CA VAL A 159 7.51 10.43 10.90
C VAL A 159 8.61 11.31 10.29
N ILE A 160 8.34 11.97 9.16
CA ILE A 160 9.28 12.91 8.53
C ILE A 160 9.58 14.08 9.47
N SER A 161 8.56 14.68 10.09
CA SER A 161 8.72 15.79 11.02
C SER A 161 9.53 15.40 12.26
N ASP A 162 9.31 14.21 12.81
CA ASP A 162 9.97 13.76 14.04
C ASP A 162 11.44 13.43 13.76
N LYS A 163 11.74 12.78 12.62
CA LYS A 163 13.13 12.60 12.17
C LYS A 163 13.84 13.93 11.94
N PHE A 164 13.17 14.90 11.31
CA PHE A 164 13.73 16.23 11.10
C PHE A 164 14.07 16.93 12.42
N LYS A 165 13.15 16.93 13.39
CA LYS A 165 13.39 17.50 14.73
C LYS A 165 14.55 16.82 15.46
N SER A 166 14.65 15.50 15.34
CA SER A 166 15.77 14.74 15.93
C SER A 166 17.11 15.18 15.34
N TYR A 167 17.20 15.27 14.00
CA TYR A 167 18.43 15.70 13.33
C TYR A 167 18.81 17.14 13.65
N THR A 168 17.86 18.07 13.70
CA THR A 168 18.15 19.46 14.05
C THR A 168 18.61 19.61 15.50
N THR A 169 18.03 18.85 16.43
CA THR A 169 18.45 18.84 17.83
C THR A 169 19.88 18.30 17.98
N ALA A 170 20.20 17.19 17.31
CA ALA A 170 21.55 16.63 17.32
C ALA A 170 22.59 17.60 16.74
N ALA A 171 22.27 18.25 15.61
CA ALA A 171 23.15 19.24 15.00
C ALA A 171 23.40 20.46 15.92
N ALA A 172 22.36 20.96 16.59
CA ALA A 172 22.48 22.07 17.53
C ALA A 172 23.41 21.74 18.70
N MET A 173 23.35 20.52 19.25
CA MET A 173 24.25 20.10 20.32
C MET A 173 25.71 20.06 19.88
N VAL A 174 25.99 19.60 18.65
CA VAL A 174 27.35 19.60 18.09
C VAL A 174 27.87 21.03 17.90
N VAL A 175 27.06 21.92 17.32
CA VAL A 175 27.43 23.32 17.14
C VAL A 175 27.70 24.00 18.48
N LEU A 176 26.83 23.77 19.47
CA LEU A 176 26.99 24.33 20.81
C LEU A 176 28.29 23.85 21.48
N HIS A 177 28.62 22.56 21.33
CA HIS A 177 29.86 22.00 21.85
C HIS A 177 31.09 22.69 21.25
N TRP A 178 31.14 22.83 19.93
CA TRP A 178 32.26 23.50 19.25
C TRP A 178 32.32 25.01 19.51
N ALA A 179 31.18 25.68 19.61
CA ALA A 179 31.11 27.09 19.98
C ALA A 179 31.66 27.32 21.41
N GLY A 180 31.31 26.45 22.35
CA GLY A 180 31.85 26.48 23.71
C GLY A 180 33.36 26.26 23.74
N ALA A 181 33.86 25.26 23.01
CA ALA A 181 35.30 25.00 22.89
C ALA A 181 36.06 26.21 22.30
N ALA A 182 35.54 26.80 21.22
CA ALA A 182 36.12 27.99 20.61
C ALA A 182 36.14 29.20 21.56
N ALA A 183 35.07 29.40 22.36
CA ALA A 183 35.01 30.46 23.35
C ALA A 183 36.08 30.29 24.45
N VAL A 184 36.29 29.07 24.95
CA VAL A 184 37.33 28.77 25.95
C VAL A 184 38.73 29.07 25.40
N VAL A 185 39.02 28.63 24.17
CA VAL A 185 40.29 28.92 23.49
C VAL A 185 40.49 30.42 23.31
N GLY A 186 39.45 31.14 22.87
CA GLY A 186 39.49 32.59 22.70
C GLY A 186 39.76 33.34 24.00
N VAL A 187 39.12 32.96 25.11
CA VAL A 187 39.37 33.54 26.44
C VAL A 187 40.80 33.24 26.90
N GLY A 188 41.29 32.01 26.72
CA GLY A 188 42.66 31.63 27.07
C GLY A 188 43.71 32.44 26.31
N LEU A 189 43.55 32.59 24.99
CA LEU A 189 44.41 33.43 24.16
C LEU A 189 44.37 34.90 24.60
N TRP A 190 43.19 35.44 24.89
CA TRP A 190 43.05 36.81 25.37
C TRP A 190 43.76 37.03 26.71
N MET A 191 43.62 36.10 27.66
CA MET A 191 44.33 36.16 28.94
C MET A 191 45.86 36.08 28.79
N MET A 192 46.36 35.30 27.83
CA MET A 192 47.80 35.20 27.54
C MET A 192 48.36 36.47 26.87
N LEU A 193 47.61 37.08 25.95
CA LEU A 193 48.05 38.28 25.21
C LEU A 193 47.98 39.56 26.04
N LYS A 194 47.19 39.56 27.13
CA LYS A 194 47.01 40.72 28.02
C LYS A 194 47.93 40.69 29.25
N ARG A 195 48.85 39.72 29.31
CA ARG A 195 49.90 39.57 30.33
C ARG A 195 51.19 40.22 29.86
#